data_AF-A0A7W9T1T1-F1
#
_entry.id   AF-A0A7W9T1T1-F1
#
_cell.length_a   1.000
_cell.length_b   1.000
_cell.length_c   1.000
_cell.angle_alpha   90.00
_cell.angle_beta   90.00
_cell.angle_gamma   90.00
#
_symmetry.space_group_name_H-M   'P 1'
#
loop_
_entity.id
_entity.type
_entity.pdbx_description
1 polymer ?
#
loop_
_entity_poly.entity_id
_entity_poly.type
_entity_poly.pdbx_seq_one_letter_code
_entity_poly.pdbx_strand_id
1 'polypeptide(L)'
;MKFSIQKTIIPIPSRLPVTAESRVERVLTIVLAVVLGIPVLLVVGMISLIFGGFVWLLEKLKKVMGLPEATASSSVINSPPQNLFNNEQFKLSIVDLDLDLEEEVGVDFSDWCYDTLGAYSPGVSRLLTTPEISGLHGQLVGTLCREWPDGIFLQLFEPTIRQPSTGTSWLVYLEFATLRWNKLEEVGGFYLSANYAEHGLFDGQDADGVVIQFRVEGIEDAFLPSLVV
;
A
#
# COMPACT_ATOMS: atom_id res chain seq x y z
N MET A 1 23.49 -3.43 -13.14
CA MET A 1 24.00 -4.00 -11.87
C MET A 1 23.40 -5.39 -11.59
N LYS A 2 24.05 -6.26 -10.81
CA LYS A 2 23.49 -7.55 -10.33
C LYS A 2 23.35 -7.55 -8.82
N PHE A 3 22.32 -8.23 -8.31
CA PHE A 3 22.01 -8.33 -6.89
C PHE A 3 21.89 -9.78 -6.45
N SER A 4 22.37 -10.06 -5.25
CA SER A 4 22.04 -11.26 -4.49
C SER A 4 20.91 -10.92 -3.53
N ILE A 5 19.81 -11.67 -3.56
CA ILE A 5 18.63 -11.41 -2.72
C ILE A 5 18.37 -12.63 -1.84
N GLN A 6 18.42 -12.42 -0.52
CA GLN A 6 18.08 -13.44 0.47
C GLN A 6 16.74 -13.11 1.13
N LYS A 7 15.76 -14.02 0.99
CA LYS A 7 14.44 -13.93 1.63
C LYS A 7 14.41 -14.77 2.91
N THR A 8 14.02 -14.16 4.02
CA THR A 8 13.88 -14.82 5.32
C THR A 8 12.48 -14.58 5.88
N ILE A 9 11.79 -15.64 6.31
CA ILE A 9 10.47 -15.51 6.97
C ILE A 9 10.69 -15.46 8.47
N ILE A 10 10.21 -14.41 9.13
CA ILE A 10 10.24 -14.28 10.59
C ILE A 10 8.98 -14.92 11.14
N PRO A 11 9.08 -16.03 11.90
CA PRO A 11 7.91 -16.66 12.49
C PRO A 11 7.28 -15.73 13.52
N ILE A 12 5.95 -15.60 13.46
CA ILE A 12 5.18 -14.86 14.46
C ILE A 12 5.45 -15.52 15.82
N PRO A 13 5.92 -14.77 16.85
CA PRO A 13 6.15 -15.34 18.17
C PRO A 13 4.85 -15.99 18.65
N SER A 14 4.93 -17.26 19.00
CA SER A 14 3.77 -18.04 19.47
C SER A 14 3.14 -17.28 20.63
N ARG A 15 1.88 -16.85 20.48
CA ARG A 15 1.16 -16.16 21.56
C ARG A 15 1.28 -17.02 22.81
N LEU A 16 1.88 -16.45 23.87
CA LEU A 16 1.95 -17.09 25.18
C LEU A 16 0.53 -17.57 25.56
N PRO A 17 0.39 -18.77 26.15
CA PRO A 17 -0.91 -19.28 26.54
C PRO A 17 -1.58 -18.25 27.45
N VAL A 18 -2.74 -17.77 27.00
CA VAL A 18 -3.63 -16.87 27.72
C VAL A 18 -3.93 -17.50 29.08
N THR A 19 -3.20 -17.07 30.12
CA THR A 19 -3.40 -17.54 31.49
C THR A 19 -4.80 -17.14 31.93
N ALA A 20 -5.45 -17.98 32.75
CA ALA A 20 -6.86 -17.85 33.12
C ALA A 20 -7.24 -16.45 33.68
N GLU A 21 -6.30 -15.72 34.26
CA GLU A 21 -6.49 -14.34 34.75
C GLU A 21 -6.89 -13.36 33.63
N SER A 22 -6.31 -13.47 32.43
CA SER A 22 -6.61 -12.58 31.29
C SER A 22 -7.98 -12.82 30.65
N ARG A 23 -8.64 -13.96 30.95
CA ARG A 23 -10.03 -14.21 30.52
C ARG A 23 -11.02 -13.40 31.35
N VAL A 24 -10.76 -13.22 32.65
CA VAL A 24 -11.65 -12.49 33.56
C VAL A 24 -11.60 -10.99 33.26
N GLU A 25 -10.41 -10.43 33.07
CA GLU A 25 -10.25 -9.01 32.67
C GLU A 25 -10.88 -8.73 31.30
N ARG A 26 -10.74 -9.65 30.34
CA ARG A 26 -11.35 -9.50 29.01
C ARG A 26 -12.87 -9.55 29.07
N VAL A 27 -13.45 -10.45 29.88
CA VAL A 27 -14.91 -10.51 30.07
C VAL A 27 -15.42 -9.24 30.76
N LEU A 28 -14.74 -8.75 31.79
CA LEU A 28 -15.13 -7.51 32.47
C LEU A 28 -15.05 -6.31 31.52
N THR A 29 -14.00 -6.23 30.71
CA THR A 29 -13.83 -5.17 29.70
C THR A 29 -14.93 -5.21 28.63
N ILE A 30 -15.29 -6.41 28.15
CA ILE A 30 -16.39 -6.57 27.18
C ILE A 30 -17.73 -6.14 27.81
N VAL A 31 -18.02 -6.56 29.05
CA VAL A 31 -19.25 -6.18 29.75
C VAL A 31 -19.32 -4.64 29.92
N LEU A 32 -18.23 -4.00 30.33
CA LEU A 32 -18.17 -2.55 30.49
C LEU A 32 -18.36 -1.83 29.14
N ALA A 33 -17.71 -2.31 28.08
CA ALA A 33 -17.83 -1.76 26.73
C ALA A 33 -19.25 -1.91 26.17
N VAL A 34 -19.96 -3.00 26.48
CA VAL A 34 -21.36 -3.19 26.07
C VAL A 34 -22.28 -2.25 26.85
N VAL A 35 -22.10 -2.14 28.17
CA VAL A 35 -22.93 -1.26 29.02
C VAL A 35 -22.77 0.22 28.67
N LEU A 36 -21.55 0.66 28.31
CA LEU A 36 -21.29 2.04 27.91
C LEU A 36 -21.52 2.27 26.40
N GLY A 37 -21.26 1.27 25.57
CA GLY A 37 -21.34 1.37 24.10
C GLY A 37 -22.77 1.37 23.58
N ILE A 38 -23.67 0.54 24.14
CA ILE A 38 -25.08 0.49 23.73
C ILE A 38 -25.77 1.86 23.85
N PRO A 39 -25.70 2.59 24.98
CA PRO A 39 -26.36 3.89 25.07
C PRO A 39 -25.76 4.92 24.11
N VAL A 40 -24.45 4.91 23.87
CA VAL A 40 -23.82 5.79 22.86
C VAL A 40 -24.32 5.45 21.46
N LEU A 41 -24.39 4.17 21.10
CA LEU A 41 -24.84 3.71 19.79
C LEU A 41 -26.32 4.04 19.54
N LEU A 42 -27.16 3.98 20.58
CA LEU A 42 -28.54 4.44 20.54
C LEU A 42 -28.65 5.96 20.31
N VAL A 43 -27.80 6.76 20.97
CA VAL A 43 -27.76 8.22 20.78
C VAL A 43 -27.30 8.56 19.36
N VAL A 44 -26.25 7.92 18.86
CA VAL A 44 -25.77 8.11 17.48
C VAL A 44 -26.85 7.70 16.48
N GLY A 45 -27.49 6.55 16.67
CA GLY A 45 -28.58 6.09 15.80
C GLY A 45 -29.78 7.06 15.79
N MET A 46 -30.14 7.62 16.94
CA MET A 46 -31.17 8.68 17.02
C MET A 46 -30.74 9.94 16.26
N ILE A 47 -29.51 10.39 16.43
CA ILE A 47 -28.98 11.56 15.71
C ILE A 47 -29.00 11.31 14.20
N SER A 48 -28.57 10.13 13.75
CA SER A 48 -28.61 9.74 12.34
C SER A 48 -30.03 9.68 11.77
N LEU A 49 -31.00 9.19 12.55
CA LEU A 49 -32.42 9.19 12.14
C LEU A 49 -32.99 10.60 12.02
N ILE A 50 -32.69 11.47 12.99
CA ILE A 50 -33.13 12.88 12.97
C ILE A 50 -32.50 13.60 11.78
N PHE A 51 -31.19 13.43 11.57
CA PHE A 51 -30.46 14.08 10.49
C PHE A 51 -30.90 13.56 9.12
N GLY A 52 -31.06 12.23 8.96
CA GLY A 52 -31.57 11.62 7.73
C GLY A 52 -33.00 12.07 7.41
N GLY A 53 -33.88 12.14 8.42
CA GLY A 53 -35.23 12.68 8.25
C GLY A 53 -35.23 14.16 7.84
N PHE A 54 -34.32 14.96 8.39
CA PHE A 54 -34.16 16.36 8.04
C PHE A 54 -33.64 16.55 6.61
N VAL A 55 -32.64 15.78 6.19
CA VAL A 55 -32.11 15.79 4.81
C VAL A 55 -33.20 15.37 3.81
N TRP A 56 -33.95 14.31 4.12
CA TRP A 56 -35.05 13.85 3.27
C TRP A 56 -36.16 14.91 3.13
N LEU A 57 -36.49 15.60 4.23
CA LEU A 57 -37.45 16.71 4.22
C LEU A 57 -36.94 17.89 3.37
N LEU A 58 -35.65 18.22 3.45
CA LEU A 58 -35.01 19.26 2.63
C LEU A 58 -35.01 18.90 1.15
N GLU A 59 -34.77 17.64 0.78
CA GLU A 59 -34.87 17.18 -0.61
C GLU A 59 -36.29 17.30 -1.16
N LYS A 60 -37.31 16.95 -0.36
CA LYS A 60 -38.72 17.13 -0.72
C LYS A 60 -39.05 18.61 -0.93
N LEU A 61 -38.57 19.49 -0.06
CA LEU A 61 -38.75 20.93 -0.17
C LEU A 61 -38.01 21.52 -1.39
N LYS A 62 -36.80 21.06 -1.70
CA LYS A 62 -36.04 21.43 -2.91
C LYS A 62 -36.80 21.04 -4.19
N LYS A 63 -37.37 19.83 -4.24
CA LYS A 63 -38.17 19.35 -5.38
C LYS A 63 -39.45 20.17 -5.59
N VAL A 64 -40.08 20.65 -4.52
CA VAL A 64 -41.29 21.49 -4.60
C VAL A 64 -40.95 22.94 -5.01
N MET A 65 -39.79 23.46 -4.61
CA MET A 65 -39.36 24.83 -4.92
C MET A 65 -38.59 24.97 -6.25
N GLY A 66 -38.34 23.88 -6.97
CA GLY A 66 -37.69 23.92 -8.29
C GLY A 66 -36.26 24.48 -8.26
N LEU A 67 -35.57 24.42 -7.12
CA LEU A 67 -34.15 24.74 -7.09
C LEU A 67 -33.39 23.67 -7.88
N PRO A 68 -32.45 24.05 -8.76
CA PRO A 68 -31.63 23.08 -9.49
C PRO A 68 -30.96 22.15 -8.48
N GLU A 69 -31.11 20.84 -8.70
CA GLU A 69 -30.30 19.84 -8.03
C GLU A 69 -28.85 20.29 -8.19
N ALA A 70 -28.19 20.58 -7.06
CA ALA A 70 -26.75 20.65 -7.05
C ALA A 70 -26.32 19.24 -7.48
N THR A 71 -26.04 19.08 -8.77
CA THR A 71 -25.23 18.01 -9.29
C THR A 71 -24.05 17.97 -8.34
N ALA A 72 -23.99 16.91 -7.53
CA ALA A 72 -22.79 16.49 -6.88
C ALA A 72 -21.79 16.27 -8.01
N SER A 73 -21.14 17.37 -8.39
CA SER A 73 -19.90 17.34 -9.11
C SER A 73 -19.01 16.70 -8.06
N SER A 74 -18.83 15.38 -8.15
CA SER A 74 -17.73 14.71 -7.48
C SER A 74 -16.50 15.48 -7.93
N SER A 75 -16.10 16.48 -7.17
CA SER A 75 -14.84 17.16 -7.38
C SER A 75 -13.83 16.08 -7.04
N VAL A 76 -13.37 15.39 -8.08
CA VAL A 76 -12.17 14.57 -8.04
C VAL A 76 -11.10 15.49 -7.48
N ILE A 77 -10.83 15.40 -6.18
CA ILE A 77 -9.71 16.08 -5.56
C ILE A 77 -8.52 15.27 -6.05
N ASN A 78 -8.05 15.58 -7.27
CA ASN A 78 -6.78 15.09 -7.76
C ASN A 78 -5.73 15.68 -6.82
N SER A 79 -5.32 14.91 -5.81
CA SER A 79 -4.22 15.28 -4.93
C SER A 79 -3.01 15.59 -5.82
N PRO A 80 -2.31 16.72 -5.60
CA PRO A 80 -1.15 17.05 -6.40
C PRO A 80 -0.09 15.95 -6.25
N PRO A 81 0.65 15.60 -7.32
CA PRO A 81 1.64 14.53 -7.25
C PRO A 81 2.68 14.76 -6.13
N GLN A 82 2.86 13.77 -5.28
CA GLN A 82 3.87 13.78 -4.23
C GLN A 82 5.22 13.35 -4.79
N ASN A 83 6.28 14.10 -4.53
CA ASN A 83 7.61 13.73 -5.00
C ASN A 83 8.23 12.65 -4.10
N LEU A 84 8.67 11.54 -4.69
CA LEU A 84 9.39 10.47 -3.98
C LEU A 84 10.91 10.62 -4.11
N PHE A 85 11.38 11.02 -5.29
CA PHE A 85 12.80 11.16 -5.59
C PHE A 85 12.99 12.22 -6.68
N ASN A 86 14.08 12.98 -6.60
CA ASN A 86 14.41 14.01 -7.57
C ASN A 86 15.92 14.22 -7.63
N ASN A 87 16.51 14.05 -8.80
CA ASN A 87 17.89 14.40 -9.07
C ASN A 87 17.99 15.18 -10.40
N GLU A 88 19.21 15.39 -10.89
CA GLU A 88 19.43 16.13 -12.15
C GLU A 88 18.96 15.38 -13.41
N GLN A 89 18.84 14.05 -13.33
CA GLN A 89 18.54 13.19 -14.48
C GLN A 89 17.05 12.87 -14.59
N PHE A 90 16.37 12.65 -13.46
CA PHE A 90 14.96 12.30 -13.44
C PHE A 90 14.29 12.60 -12.09
N LYS A 91 12.97 12.56 -12.13
CA LYS A 91 12.07 12.75 -11.00
C LYS A 91 11.07 11.58 -10.95
N LEU A 92 10.87 11.06 -9.74
CA LEU A 92 9.79 10.13 -9.40
C LEU A 92 8.79 10.84 -8.51
N SER A 93 7.52 10.75 -8.89
CA SER A 93 6.39 11.25 -8.11
C SER A 93 5.27 10.23 -8.10
N ILE A 94 4.39 10.29 -7.11
CA ILE A 94 3.22 9.43 -7.00
C ILE A 94 1.94 10.23 -6.90
N VAL A 95 0.84 9.62 -7.36
CA VAL A 95 -0.52 10.09 -7.15
C VAL A 95 -1.27 8.99 -6.43
N ASP A 96 -1.80 9.30 -5.25
CA ASP A 96 -2.55 8.33 -4.45
C ASP A 96 -3.85 7.97 -5.16
N LEU A 97 -4.18 6.67 -5.16
CA LEU A 97 -5.33 6.12 -5.87
C LEU A 97 -6.44 5.66 -4.92
N ASP A 98 -6.41 6.01 -3.63
CA ASP A 98 -7.28 5.41 -2.61
C ASP A 98 -8.77 5.35 -2.95
N LEU A 99 -9.29 6.40 -3.58
CA LEU A 99 -10.70 6.50 -3.97
C LEU A 99 -10.96 6.00 -5.40
N ASP A 100 -9.91 5.88 -6.21
CA ASP A 100 -9.98 5.62 -7.65
C ASP A 100 -9.39 4.24 -8.03
N LEU A 101 -8.84 3.48 -7.06
CA LEU A 101 -8.14 2.22 -7.31
C LEU A 101 -9.06 1.19 -7.99
N GLU A 102 -10.32 1.08 -7.55
CA GLU A 102 -11.28 0.19 -8.19
C GLU A 102 -11.55 0.58 -9.65
N GLU A 103 -11.66 1.88 -9.95
CA GLU A 103 -11.88 2.37 -11.32
C GLU A 103 -10.65 2.13 -12.21
N GLU A 104 -9.45 2.26 -11.64
CA GLU A 104 -8.17 2.15 -12.34
C GLU A 104 -7.77 0.70 -12.67
N VAL A 105 -8.00 -0.23 -11.75
CA VAL A 105 -7.49 -1.62 -11.86
C VAL A 105 -8.54 -2.72 -11.69
N GLY A 106 -9.79 -2.34 -11.44
CA GLY A 106 -10.91 -3.27 -11.30
C GLY A 106 -11.08 -3.83 -9.89
N VAL A 107 -12.30 -4.26 -9.60
CA VAL A 107 -12.73 -4.70 -8.27
C VAL A 107 -11.90 -5.86 -7.71
N ASP A 108 -11.61 -6.90 -8.50
CA ASP A 108 -10.88 -8.08 -8.03
C ASP A 108 -9.49 -7.74 -7.48
N PHE A 109 -8.76 -6.86 -8.16
CA PHE A 109 -7.40 -6.49 -7.76
C PHE A 109 -7.41 -5.45 -6.65
N SER A 110 -8.39 -4.53 -6.67
CA SER A 110 -8.65 -3.62 -5.56
C SER A 110 -8.93 -4.38 -4.26
N ASP A 111 -9.84 -5.35 -4.29
CA ASP A 111 -10.18 -6.22 -3.16
C ASP A 111 -8.95 -6.99 -2.68
N TRP A 112 -8.16 -7.55 -3.61
CA TRP A 112 -6.89 -8.19 -3.24
C TRP A 112 -5.94 -7.24 -2.51
N CYS A 113 -5.81 -5.98 -2.94
CA CYS A 113 -4.98 -4.98 -2.27
C CYS A 113 -5.51 -4.69 -0.86
N TYR A 114 -6.82 -4.54 -0.68
CA TYR A 114 -7.43 -4.33 0.63
C TYR A 114 -7.24 -5.53 1.57
N ASP A 115 -7.52 -6.73 1.09
CA ASP A 115 -7.41 -7.96 1.88
C ASP A 115 -5.96 -8.30 2.24
N THR A 116 -5.03 -8.07 1.32
CA THR A 116 -3.64 -8.49 1.45
C THR A 116 -2.76 -7.45 2.15
N LEU A 117 -3.03 -6.16 1.92
CA LEU A 117 -2.26 -5.07 2.52
C LEU A 117 -2.90 -4.56 3.82
N GLY A 118 -4.18 -4.86 4.07
CA GLY A 118 -4.86 -4.55 5.33
C GLY A 118 -4.74 -3.09 5.72
N ALA A 119 -4.11 -2.83 6.88
CA ALA A 119 -3.90 -1.48 7.42
C ALA A 119 -2.97 -0.59 6.56
N TYR A 120 -2.26 -1.19 5.60
CA TYR A 120 -1.40 -0.48 4.65
C TYR A 120 -2.12 -0.11 3.34
N SER A 121 -3.41 -0.44 3.20
CA SER A 121 -4.30 0.12 2.18
C SER A 121 -4.95 1.38 2.78
N PRO A 122 -4.27 2.54 2.66
CA PRO A 122 -4.11 3.20 1.36
C PRO A 122 -2.65 3.54 1.01
N GLY A 123 -1.88 2.52 0.61
CA GLY A 123 -0.43 2.64 0.36
C GLY A 123 -0.03 2.30 -1.06
N VAL A 124 -1.00 2.22 -1.98
CA VAL A 124 -0.81 1.94 -3.41
C VAL A 124 -1.09 3.21 -4.21
N SER A 125 -0.07 3.67 -4.93
CA SER A 125 -0.13 4.93 -5.67
C SER A 125 0.32 4.72 -7.12
N ARG A 126 -0.07 5.61 -8.02
CA ARG A 126 0.40 5.62 -9.41
C ARG A 126 1.74 6.31 -9.52
N LEU A 127 2.74 5.63 -10.08
CA LEU A 127 4.06 6.20 -10.33
C LEU A 127 4.06 7.09 -11.56
N LEU A 128 4.54 8.32 -11.41
CA LEU A 128 4.83 9.26 -12.48
C LEU A 128 6.34 9.50 -12.54
N THR A 129 6.91 9.35 -13.74
CA THR A 129 8.34 9.56 -14.01
C THR A 129 8.55 10.74 -14.96
N THR A 130 9.58 11.55 -14.71
CA THR A 130 9.98 12.67 -15.58
C THR A 130 11.50 12.68 -15.73
N PRO A 131 12.08 12.42 -16.93
CA PRO A 131 11.39 12.05 -18.17
C PRO A 131 10.63 10.73 -18.02
N GLU A 132 9.72 10.47 -18.96
CA GLU A 132 8.96 9.22 -18.97
C GLU A 132 9.91 8.02 -19.14
N ILE A 133 9.90 7.12 -18.16
CA ILE A 133 10.65 5.87 -18.20
C ILE A 133 9.74 4.76 -18.72
N SER A 134 10.09 4.22 -19.89
CA SER A 134 9.27 3.22 -20.59
C SER A 134 8.99 1.99 -19.72
N GLY A 135 7.72 1.60 -19.67
CA GLY A 135 7.24 0.46 -18.89
C GLY A 135 7.14 0.70 -17.37
N LEU A 136 7.77 1.75 -16.84
CA LEU A 136 7.72 2.10 -15.40
C LEU A 136 6.73 3.22 -15.12
N HIS A 137 6.59 4.19 -16.03
CA HIS A 137 5.58 5.24 -15.91
C HIS A 137 4.17 4.65 -15.87
N GLY A 138 3.34 5.14 -14.94
CA GLY A 138 1.95 4.71 -14.75
C GLY A 138 1.77 3.43 -13.92
N GLN A 139 2.87 2.75 -13.55
CA GLN A 139 2.79 1.52 -12.76
C GLN A 139 2.29 1.80 -11.34
N LEU A 140 1.66 0.79 -10.73
CA LEU A 140 1.26 0.85 -9.32
C LEU A 140 2.46 0.58 -8.42
N VAL A 141 2.72 1.47 -7.49
CA VAL A 141 3.85 1.39 -6.55
C VAL A 141 3.38 1.43 -5.10
N GLY A 142 4.20 0.85 -4.22
CA GLY A 142 4.13 1.10 -2.78
C GLY A 142 4.93 2.33 -2.37
N THR A 143 5.02 2.55 -1.07
CA THR A 143 5.85 3.64 -0.49
C THR A 143 7.34 3.32 -0.49
N LEU A 144 7.74 2.08 -0.83
CA LEU A 144 9.15 1.71 -0.92
C LEU A 144 9.86 2.57 -1.97
N CYS A 145 10.77 3.41 -1.49
CA CYS A 145 11.64 4.25 -2.30
C CYS A 145 13.01 4.30 -1.61
N ARG A 146 13.93 3.41 -2.00
CA ARG A 146 15.24 3.29 -1.35
C ARG A 146 16.38 3.48 -2.34
N GLU A 147 17.09 4.59 -2.18
CA GLU A 147 18.29 4.90 -2.96
C GLU A 147 19.42 3.88 -2.72
N TRP A 148 20.16 3.65 -3.78
CA TRP A 148 21.38 2.85 -3.89
C TRP A 148 22.41 3.67 -4.68
N PRO A 149 23.73 3.42 -4.56
CA PRO A 149 24.74 4.23 -5.28
C PRO A 149 24.48 4.44 -6.78
N ASP A 150 23.98 3.41 -7.48
CA ASP A 150 23.77 3.45 -8.94
C ASP A 150 22.29 3.42 -9.35
N GLY A 151 21.37 3.57 -8.39
CA GLY A 151 19.95 3.33 -8.67
C GLY A 151 19.03 3.44 -7.48
N ILE A 152 17.80 2.98 -7.66
CA ILE A 152 16.76 3.05 -6.64
C ILE A 152 15.89 1.80 -6.66
N PHE A 153 15.58 1.30 -5.46
CA PHE A 153 14.63 0.21 -5.26
C PHE A 153 13.23 0.75 -5.07
N LEU A 154 12.27 0.12 -5.75
CA LEU A 154 10.84 0.39 -5.66
C LEU A 154 10.09 -0.92 -5.46
N GLN A 155 8.86 -0.84 -4.95
CA GLN A 155 7.92 -1.96 -4.96
C GLN A 155 6.84 -1.69 -6.01
N LEU A 156 6.62 -2.64 -6.93
CA LEU A 156 5.51 -2.59 -7.90
C LEU A 156 4.42 -3.58 -7.52
N PHE A 157 3.16 -3.22 -7.80
CA PHE A 157 2.01 -4.09 -7.68
C PHE A 157 1.42 -4.41 -9.05
N GLU A 158 1.09 -5.67 -9.29
CA GLU A 158 0.59 -6.13 -10.58
C GLU A 158 -0.55 -7.14 -10.41
N PRO A 159 -1.63 -7.03 -11.21
CA PRO A 159 -2.64 -8.08 -11.28
C PRO A 159 -2.03 -9.33 -11.92
N THR A 160 -2.25 -10.51 -11.34
CA THR A 160 -1.89 -11.76 -12.02
C THR A 160 -3.05 -12.26 -12.88
N ILE A 161 -2.69 -12.94 -13.96
CA ILE A 161 -3.65 -13.55 -14.91
C ILE A 161 -4.17 -14.90 -14.37
N ARG A 162 -3.70 -15.36 -13.20
CA ARG A 162 -4.06 -16.68 -12.65
C ARG A 162 -5.34 -16.59 -11.83
N GLN A 163 -6.18 -17.63 -11.92
CA GLN A 163 -7.39 -17.78 -11.09
C GLN A 163 -7.08 -18.55 -9.79
N PRO A 164 -7.65 -18.15 -8.64
CA PRO A 164 -8.40 -16.90 -8.43
C PRO A 164 -7.49 -15.68 -8.66
N SER A 165 -8.06 -14.62 -9.25
CA SER A 165 -7.37 -13.35 -9.55
C SER A 165 -6.70 -12.86 -8.27
N THR A 166 -5.38 -13.05 -8.22
CA THR A 166 -4.56 -12.65 -7.09
C THR A 166 -3.59 -11.61 -7.60
N GLY A 167 -3.45 -10.48 -6.92
CA GLY A 167 -2.34 -9.59 -7.20
C GLY A 167 -1.02 -10.24 -6.79
N THR A 168 0.07 -9.65 -7.26
CA THR A 168 1.40 -9.90 -6.70
C THR A 168 2.13 -8.58 -6.60
N SER A 169 3.21 -8.55 -5.83
CA SER A 169 4.13 -7.43 -5.81
C SER A 169 5.56 -7.87 -6.10
N TRP A 170 6.35 -6.94 -6.61
CA TRP A 170 7.71 -7.15 -7.06
C TRP A 170 8.64 -6.14 -6.42
N LEU A 171 9.80 -6.61 -5.98
CA LEU A 171 10.94 -5.72 -5.72
C LEU A 171 11.59 -5.42 -7.07
N VAL A 172 11.69 -4.14 -7.41
CA VAL A 172 12.28 -3.68 -8.66
C VAL A 172 13.43 -2.72 -8.41
N TYR A 173 14.35 -2.66 -9.37
CA TYR A 173 15.48 -1.73 -9.34
C TYR A 173 15.54 -0.91 -10.62
N LEU A 174 15.64 0.40 -10.47
CA LEU A 174 15.84 1.38 -11.53
C LEU A 174 17.29 1.88 -11.49
N GLU A 175 18.03 1.70 -12.58
CA GLU A 175 19.42 2.13 -12.72
C GLU A 175 19.50 3.58 -13.21
N PHE A 176 20.23 4.44 -12.51
CA PHE A 176 20.29 5.88 -12.82
C PHE A 176 20.98 6.16 -14.16
N ALA A 177 22.07 5.46 -14.45
CA ALA A 177 22.87 5.71 -15.65
C ALA A 177 22.12 5.44 -16.96
N THR A 178 21.23 4.45 -16.96
CA THR A 178 20.55 3.99 -18.18
C THR A 178 19.05 4.27 -18.19
N LEU A 179 18.48 4.68 -17.04
CA LEU A 179 17.04 4.75 -16.78
C LEU A 179 16.31 3.44 -17.14
N ARG A 180 17.01 2.31 -17.07
CA ARG A 180 16.42 0.99 -17.24
C ARG A 180 16.06 0.42 -15.88
N TRP A 181 14.94 -0.27 -15.83
CA TRP A 181 14.46 -0.91 -14.63
C TRP A 181 14.24 -2.40 -14.87
N ASN A 182 14.37 -3.20 -13.82
CA ASN A 182 14.15 -4.64 -13.87
C ASN A 182 13.43 -5.11 -12.61
N LYS A 183 12.56 -6.13 -12.78
CA LYS A 183 12.06 -6.93 -11.67
C LYS A 183 13.18 -7.82 -11.15
N LEU A 184 13.40 -7.79 -9.85
CA LEU A 184 14.45 -8.57 -9.22
C LEU A 184 13.91 -9.81 -8.54
N GLU A 185 12.89 -9.64 -7.70
CA GLU A 185 12.32 -10.73 -6.89
C GLU A 185 10.81 -10.55 -6.72
N GLU A 186 10.06 -11.65 -6.80
CA GLU A 186 8.64 -11.66 -6.49
C GLU A 186 8.44 -11.64 -4.98
N VAL A 187 7.77 -10.59 -4.50
CA VAL A 187 7.50 -10.36 -3.10
C VAL A 187 6.19 -11.03 -2.69
N GLY A 188 5.22 -11.08 -3.60
CA GLY A 188 3.88 -11.64 -3.34
C GLY A 188 2.99 -10.63 -2.61
N GLY A 189 2.21 -11.10 -1.64
CA GLY A 189 1.28 -10.29 -0.86
C GLY A 189 1.89 -9.50 0.31
N PHE A 190 3.17 -9.14 0.25
CA PHE A 190 3.81 -8.40 1.34
C PHE A 190 4.03 -6.95 0.96
N TYR A 191 3.68 -6.02 1.83
CA TYR A 191 4.01 -4.61 1.70
C TYR A 191 5.45 -4.37 2.19
N LEU A 192 6.31 -3.81 1.35
CA LEU A 192 7.72 -3.58 1.69
C LEU A 192 7.96 -2.20 2.30
N SER A 193 8.82 -2.17 3.31
CA SER A 193 9.37 -0.98 3.93
C SER A 193 10.90 -1.05 3.96
N ALA A 194 11.56 0.09 3.79
CA ALA A 194 13.01 0.15 3.89
C ALA A 194 13.45 0.15 5.35
N ASN A 195 14.41 -0.71 5.69
CA ASN A 195 15.07 -0.61 6.98
C ASN A 195 16.18 0.45 6.90
N TYR A 196 16.00 1.56 7.60
CA TYR A 196 16.98 2.66 7.57
C TYR A 196 18.24 2.37 8.40
N ALA A 197 18.21 1.38 9.29
CA ALA A 197 19.36 1.01 10.11
C ALA A 197 20.36 0.11 9.36
N GLU A 198 19.87 -0.76 8.45
CA GLU A 198 20.71 -1.66 7.66
C GLU A 198 20.52 -1.42 6.16
N HIS A 199 21.58 -0.98 5.49
CA HIS A 199 21.56 -0.77 4.05
C HIS A 199 21.33 -2.09 3.30
N GLY A 200 20.32 -2.14 2.43
CA GLY A 200 19.95 -3.33 1.68
C GLY A 200 19.00 -4.28 2.41
N LEU A 201 18.52 -3.93 3.60
CA LEU A 201 17.48 -4.69 4.29
C LEU A 201 16.09 -4.07 4.04
N PHE A 202 15.15 -4.90 3.61
CA PHE A 202 13.75 -4.53 3.40
C PHE A 202 12.85 -5.45 4.23
N ASP A 203 11.98 -4.85 5.03
CA ASP A 203 11.02 -5.55 5.86
C ASP A 203 9.68 -5.58 5.13
N GLY A 204 9.14 -6.77 4.90
CA GLY A 204 7.85 -7.02 4.28
C GLY A 204 6.83 -7.50 5.29
N GLN A 205 5.59 -7.01 5.23
CA GLN A 205 4.50 -7.46 6.09
C GLN A 205 3.23 -7.73 5.28
N ASP A 206 2.53 -8.82 5.58
CA ASP A 206 1.20 -9.11 5.03
C ASP A 206 0.07 -8.72 6.02
N ALA A 207 -1.18 -8.82 5.58
CA ALA A 207 -2.35 -8.53 6.42
C ALA A 207 -2.47 -9.43 7.67
N ASP A 208 -1.93 -10.65 7.63
CA ASP A 208 -1.90 -11.58 8.77
C ASP A 208 -0.82 -11.22 9.80
N GLY A 209 0.04 -10.25 9.48
CA GLY A 209 1.15 -9.81 10.30
C GLY A 209 2.37 -10.73 10.24
N VAL A 210 2.44 -11.63 9.25
CA VAL A 210 3.66 -12.36 8.92
C VAL A 210 4.68 -11.36 8.42
N VAL A 211 5.90 -11.46 8.94
CA VAL A 211 7.01 -10.59 8.55
C VAL A 211 8.00 -11.39 7.72
N ILE A 212 8.43 -10.82 6.62
CA ILE A 212 9.52 -11.32 5.80
C ILE A 212 10.62 -10.26 5.69
N GLN A 213 11.85 -10.71 5.50
CA GLN A 213 12.99 -9.83 5.28
C GLN A 213 13.66 -10.17 3.96
N PHE A 214 13.92 -9.16 3.15
CA PHE A 214 14.77 -9.24 1.97
C PHE A 214 16.08 -8.54 2.28
N ARG A 215 17.17 -9.29 2.25
CA ARG A 215 18.52 -8.75 2.27
C ARG A 215 19.06 -8.72 0.85
N VAL A 216 19.44 -7.53 0.39
CA VAL A 216 19.96 -7.27 -0.94
C VAL A 216 21.41 -6.85 -0.85
N GLU A 217 22.27 -7.57 -1.58
CA GLU A 217 23.70 -7.30 -1.67
C GLU A 217 24.09 -7.09 -3.13
N GLY A 218 24.87 -6.04 -3.38
CA GLY A 218 25.44 -5.79 -4.71
C GLY A 218 26.52 -6.82 -5.02
N ILE A 219 26.41 -7.47 -6.18
CA ILE A 219 27.48 -8.35 -6.67
C ILE A 219 28.39 -7.49 -7.52
N GLU A 220 29.55 -7.11 -6.98
CA GLU A 220 30.64 -6.60 -7.82
C GLU A 220 31.08 -7.74 -8.74
N ASP A 221 31.00 -7.55 -10.07
CA ASP A 221 31.57 -8.51 -11.01
C ASP A 221 33.06 -8.61 -10.68
N ALA A 222 33.45 -9.70 -10.00
CA ALA A 222 34.83 -9.95 -9.64
C ALA A 222 35.68 -9.88 -10.91
N PHE A 223 36.58 -8.89 -10.97
CA PHE A 223 37.65 -8.85 -11.95
C PHE A 223 38.40 -10.18 -11.84
N LEU A 224 38.13 -11.12 -12.74
CA LEU A 224 39.01 -12.25 -12.96
C LEU A 224 40.32 -11.66 -13.50
N PRO A 225 41.45 -11.72 -12.77
CA PRO A 225 42.71 -11.36 -13.37
C PRO A 225 42.93 -12.33 -14.53
N SER A 226 42.98 -11.79 -15.73
CA SER A 226 43.40 -12.52 -16.92
C SER A 226 44.77 -13.13 -16.64
N LEU A 227 44.79 -14.45 -16.44
CA LEU A 227 46.02 -15.24 -16.49
C LEU A 227 46.57 -15.12 -17.91
N VAL A 228 47.53 -14.20 -18.07
CA VAL A 228 48.44 -14.18 -19.20
C VAL A 228 49.30 -15.44 -19.08
N VAL A 229 49.11 -16.37 -20.01
CA VAL A 229 50.06 -17.46 -20.29
C VAL A 229 50.87 -17.08 -21.52
#